data_AF-A0A0L7RJI0-F1
#
_entry.id   AF-A0A0L7RJI0-F1
#
_cell.length_a   1.000
_cell.length_b   1.000
_cell.length_c   1.000
_cell.angle_alpha   90.00
_cell.angle_beta   90.00
_cell.angle_gamma   90.00
#
_symmetry.space_group_name_H-M   'P 1'
#
loop_
_entity.id
_entity.type
_entity.pdbx_description
1 polymer ?
#
loop_
_entity_poly.entity_id
_entity_poly.type
_entity_poly.pdbx_seq_one_letter_code
_entity_poly.pdbx_strand_id
1 'polypeptide(L)'
;MYGRRVPSLRRRDDLVALSTTSRAHQAELRQVLGVQAPAPPSHYLKKSPSPTGPAKSPPGSGGQTPSPTGSQSSNPGSQPRTPQGTGTPAHTPSGEVTLCIENERDKAELENNEKTEREKNHTTENNKDNLGQLIFKLRYVSEQNALVVTVLSCKGLPAREQNATSDPYVKLKLLPDKQHQVKTRVLRNTRDPVYNEDFTFFGISKDQLQEISLHFIVLSFDRYSRDDIIGELTCALSSVSDLENADNQEISLCRKICPRSLKIQSQGRGELLVSLCWQPNNGRLTVVVLKAQNLPKMDVTGLADPYVKIYLLYKSQRIAKRKTRVKKRTLNPVFNESFVFDIPNGADGINNVSLEFMLIDWDRVTRNEVIGRLEFGGPECKGSALNHWREVCSSPQRQIADCHKLRE
;
A
#
# COMPACT_ATOMS: atom_id res chain seq x y z
N MET A 1 41.78 -14.23 -65.18
CA MET A 1 40.79 -13.56 -64.30
C MET A 1 39.42 -13.69 -64.94
N TYR A 2 38.47 -14.17 -64.14
CA TYR A 2 37.05 -14.48 -64.40
C TYR A 2 36.32 -13.44 -65.29
N GLY A 3 35.38 -13.75 -66.19
CA GLY A 3 34.56 -14.94 -66.41
C GLY A 3 33.11 -14.49 -66.69
N ARG A 4 32.69 -14.53 -67.96
CA ARG A 4 31.48 -13.90 -68.56
C ARG A 4 30.24 -14.84 -68.55
N ARG A 5 29.05 -14.21 -68.55
CA ARG A 5 27.76 -14.59 -69.20
C ARG A 5 26.80 -15.64 -68.58
N VAL A 6 25.53 -15.19 -68.48
CA VAL A 6 24.17 -15.82 -68.53
C VAL A 6 24.00 -16.87 -69.68
N PRO A 7 22.88 -17.64 -69.89
CA PRO A 7 21.61 -17.92 -69.15
C PRO A 7 21.02 -19.39 -69.24
N SER A 8 19.86 -19.62 -68.59
CA SER A 8 18.68 -20.51 -68.90
C SER A 8 18.69 -22.06 -69.06
N LEU A 9 17.69 -22.68 -68.38
CA LEU A 9 16.70 -23.73 -68.79
C LEU A 9 16.98 -25.26 -68.76
N ARG A 10 16.00 -25.95 -68.11
CA ARG A 10 15.38 -27.29 -68.32
C ARG A 10 16.07 -28.59 -67.83
N ARG A 11 15.26 -29.43 -67.14
CA ARG A 11 14.97 -30.82 -67.54
C ARG A 11 13.65 -31.35 -66.93
N ARG A 12 13.16 -32.40 -67.61
CA ARG A 12 11.88 -33.13 -67.67
C ARG A 12 12.16 -34.57 -67.14
N ASP A 13 11.26 -35.40 -66.58
CA ASP A 13 10.22 -36.27 -67.18
C ASP A 13 9.59 -37.15 -66.04
N ASP A 14 8.25 -37.32 -65.94
CA ASP A 14 7.37 -38.52 -66.24
C ASP A 14 7.51 -39.77 -65.31
N LEU A 15 6.54 -40.66 -64.97
CA LEU A 15 5.13 -40.96 -65.34
C LEU A 15 4.51 -42.03 -64.35
N VAL A 16 3.24 -42.41 -64.58
CA VAL A 16 2.41 -43.59 -64.12
C VAL A 16 1.55 -43.36 -62.84
N ALA A 17 0.24 -43.10 -62.84
CA ALA A 17 -0.99 -43.74 -63.38
C ALA A 17 -1.58 -44.89 -62.53
N LEU A 18 -2.80 -44.70 -61.96
CA LEU A 18 -3.99 -45.55 -62.15
C LEU A 18 -5.21 -45.07 -61.33
N SER A 19 -6.38 -45.29 -61.95
CA SER A 19 -7.76 -44.90 -61.68
C SER A 19 -8.51 -45.74 -60.64
N THR A 20 -9.57 -45.21 -59.99
CA THR A 20 -11.01 -45.55 -60.19
C THR A 20 -11.93 -45.06 -59.04
N THR A 21 -12.94 -44.28 -59.42
CA THR A 21 -14.38 -44.29 -59.07
C THR A 21 -14.89 -44.96 -57.78
N SER A 22 -15.68 -44.24 -56.95
CA SER A 22 -17.14 -44.47 -56.76
C SER A 22 -17.69 -44.17 -55.34
N ARG A 23 -18.77 -43.37 -55.33
CA ARG A 23 -19.98 -43.34 -54.45
C ARG A 23 -19.89 -43.27 -52.91
N ALA A 24 -20.30 -42.10 -52.43
CA ALA A 24 -21.42 -41.83 -51.50
C ALA A 24 -21.98 -42.97 -50.62
N HIS A 25 -22.03 -42.73 -49.30
CA HIS A 25 -23.25 -42.93 -48.51
C HIS A 25 -23.26 -42.06 -47.24
N GLN A 26 -24.37 -41.34 -47.09
CA GLN A 26 -24.85 -40.68 -45.89
C GLN A 26 -25.64 -41.72 -45.08
N ALA A 27 -25.44 -41.82 -43.77
CA ALA A 27 -26.36 -42.55 -42.89
C ALA A 27 -26.34 -41.98 -41.46
N GLU A 28 -27.53 -41.78 -40.94
CA GLU A 28 -27.92 -41.16 -39.67
C GLU A 28 -27.78 -42.06 -38.42
N LEU A 29 -27.72 -41.37 -37.27
CA LEU A 29 -28.32 -41.65 -35.95
C LEU A 29 -28.24 -43.06 -35.34
N ARG A 30 -27.58 -43.15 -34.17
CA ARG A 30 -28.12 -43.83 -32.98
C ARG A 30 -27.71 -43.14 -31.67
N GLN A 31 -28.70 -42.68 -30.91
CA GLN A 31 -28.62 -42.46 -29.46
C GLN A 31 -28.62 -43.80 -28.73
N VAL A 32 -27.83 -43.94 -27.65
CA VAL A 32 -28.12 -44.87 -26.54
C VAL A 32 -27.72 -44.25 -25.19
N LEU A 33 -28.76 -43.96 -24.41
CA LEU A 33 -29.02 -44.09 -22.97
C LEU A 33 -27.85 -44.19 -21.96
N GLY A 34 -28.00 -43.40 -20.89
CA GLY A 34 -27.09 -43.33 -19.75
C GLY A 34 -27.25 -44.45 -18.72
N VAL A 35 -26.22 -44.53 -17.87
CA VAL A 35 -26.21 -45.31 -16.63
C VAL A 35 -25.85 -44.36 -15.49
N GLN A 36 -26.73 -44.35 -14.50
CA GLN A 36 -26.71 -43.56 -13.29
C GLN A 36 -25.78 -44.21 -12.25
N ALA A 37 -24.91 -43.42 -11.62
CA ALA A 37 -24.09 -43.82 -10.48
C ALA A 37 -23.87 -42.58 -9.57
N PRO A 38 -23.60 -42.76 -8.26
CA PRO A 38 -24.51 -42.35 -7.20
C PRO A 38 -24.25 -40.94 -6.67
N ALA A 39 -25.29 -40.33 -6.10
CA ALA A 39 -25.22 -39.06 -5.40
C ALA A 39 -24.19 -39.11 -4.23
N PRO A 40 -23.36 -38.07 -4.06
CA PRO A 40 -22.53 -37.95 -2.86
C PRO A 40 -23.43 -37.62 -1.66
N PRO A 41 -23.16 -38.19 -0.47
CA PRO A 41 -23.96 -37.91 0.71
C PRO A 41 -23.77 -36.45 1.14
N SER A 42 -24.89 -35.72 1.21
CA SER A 42 -24.98 -34.40 1.81
C SER A 42 -24.81 -34.49 3.33
N HIS A 43 -23.56 -34.61 3.79
CA HIS A 43 -23.24 -34.32 5.19
C HIS A 43 -23.07 -32.81 5.36
N TYR A 44 -24.20 -32.13 5.57
CA TYR A 44 -24.20 -30.86 6.30
C TYR A 44 -23.66 -31.14 7.71
N LEU A 45 -22.36 -30.93 7.91
CA LEU A 45 -21.82 -30.70 9.25
C LEU A 45 -22.43 -29.38 9.73
N LYS A 46 -23.51 -29.53 10.49
CA LYS A 46 -24.07 -28.53 11.39
C LYS A 46 -22.89 -27.87 12.11
N LYS A 47 -22.81 -26.54 12.01
CA LYS A 47 -22.05 -25.71 12.94
C LYS A 47 -22.56 -26.06 14.33
N SER A 48 -21.78 -26.84 15.07
CA SER A 48 -22.00 -26.98 16.50
C SER A 48 -21.78 -25.60 17.14
N PRO A 49 -22.76 -25.09 17.90
CA PRO A 49 -22.65 -23.80 18.55
C PRO A 49 -21.56 -23.85 19.61
N SER A 50 -20.77 -22.78 19.70
CA SER A 50 -19.85 -22.57 20.82
C SER A 50 -20.62 -22.59 22.14
N PRO A 51 -20.05 -23.15 23.21
CA PRO A 51 -20.73 -23.27 24.49
C PRO A 51 -20.88 -21.90 25.15
N THR A 52 -22.11 -21.39 25.17
CA THR A 52 -22.55 -20.37 26.13
C THR A 52 -22.82 -21.03 27.48
N GLY A 53 -22.07 -20.62 28.50
CA GLY A 53 -22.34 -20.84 29.92
C GLY A 53 -21.84 -19.63 30.72
N PRO A 54 -22.46 -19.28 31.85
CA PRO A 54 -23.21 -18.03 31.96
C PRO A 54 -22.44 -16.86 32.59
N ALA A 55 -22.91 -15.66 32.23
CA ALA A 55 -22.59 -14.41 32.91
C ALA A 55 -22.96 -14.51 34.42
N LYS A 56 -22.00 -14.16 35.28
CA LYS A 56 -22.26 -13.71 36.65
C LYS A 56 -22.18 -12.19 36.66
N SER A 57 -23.33 -11.55 36.77
CA SER A 57 -23.47 -10.14 37.15
C SER A 57 -23.60 -10.03 38.67
N PRO A 58 -23.26 -8.86 39.27
CA PRO A 58 -23.03 -8.71 40.71
C PRO A 58 -24.34 -8.52 41.51
N PRO A 59 -24.31 -8.71 42.85
CA PRO A 59 -25.46 -8.41 43.71
C PRO A 59 -25.65 -6.89 43.89
N GLY A 60 -26.91 -6.48 43.93
CA GLY A 60 -27.34 -5.09 43.98
C GLY A 60 -27.52 -4.49 45.38
N SER A 61 -28.00 -3.25 45.37
CA SER A 61 -28.65 -2.49 46.45
C SER A 61 -29.53 -1.45 45.72
N GLY A 62 -30.86 -1.63 45.59
CA GLY A 62 -31.89 -1.05 46.48
C GLY A 62 -31.86 0.48 46.48
N GLY A 63 -32.86 1.27 46.10
CA GLY A 63 -34.24 1.04 45.65
C GLY A 63 -34.94 2.41 45.44
N GLN A 64 -36.22 2.35 45.05
CA GLN A 64 -37.25 3.42 45.07
C GLN A 64 -37.35 4.40 43.88
N THR A 65 -38.18 3.98 42.92
CA THR A 65 -39.24 4.76 42.23
C THR A 65 -40.27 5.30 43.25
N PRO A 66 -41.10 6.34 42.95
CA PRO A 66 -41.97 6.33 41.77
C PRO A 66 -42.17 7.64 40.98
N SER A 67 -42.44 7.41 39.69
CA SER A 67 -43.16 8.23 38.72
C SER A 67 -44.56 8.64 39.25
N PRO A 68 -45.36 9.49 38.56
CA PRO A 68 -46.01 9.03 37.31
C PRO A 68 -46.36 10.13 36.27
N THR A 69 -46.63 9.66 35.04
CA THR A 69 -47.56 10.16 33.99
C THR A 69 -47.68 11.65 33.66
N GLY A 70 -47.78 12.08 32.41
CA GLY A 70 -48.05 11.38 31.16
C GLY A 70 -48.49 12.38 30.06
N SER A 71 -48.55 11.85 28.84
CA SER A 71 -49.46 12.21 27.73
C SER A 71 -49.50 13.62 27.11
N GLN A 72 -49.16 13.62 25.81
CA GLN A 72 -49.97 14.09 24.67
C GLN A 72 -50.00 15.58 24.28
N SER A 73 -49.51 15.79 23.05
CA SER A 73 -50.09 16.54 21.91
C SER A 73 -50.66 17.95 22.08
N SER A 74 -50.29 18.79 21.10
CA SER A 74 -51.14 19.71 20.30
C SER A 74 -50.56 21.14 20.18
N ASN A 75 -50.22 21.49 18.94
CA ASN A 75 -50.38 22.85 18.39
C ASN A 75 -51.89 23.20 18.40
N PRO A 76 -52.34 24.47 18.36
CA PRO A 76 -51.82 25.52 17.45
C PRO A 76 -51.86 27.00 17.92
N GLY A 77 -51.06 27.82 17.23
CA GLY A 77 -51.36 29.17 16.70
C GLY A 77 -52.09 30.24 17.52
N SER A 78 -51.43 31.39 17.70
CA SER A 78 -52.01 32.73 17.42
C SER A 78 -50.99 33.86 17.69
N GLN A 79 -50.67 34.64 16.64
CA GLN A 79 -50.23 36.04 16.74
C GLN A 79 -51.48 36.96 16.91
N PRO A 80 -51.39 38.31 17.00
CA PRO A 80 -50.27 39.23 17.34
C PRO A 80 -50.70 40.32 18.37
N ARG A 81 -49.73 41.06 18.94
CA ARG A 81 -49.95 42.49 19.27
C ARG A 81 -48.63 43.25 19.44
N THR A 82 -48.42 44.23 18.57
CA THR A 82 -47.54 45.40 18.76
C THR A 82 -48.31 46.50 19.53
N PRO A 83 -47.64 47.49 20.16
CA PRO A 83 -47.29 48.73 19.43
C PRO A 83 -45.94 49.39 19.78
N GLN A 84 -45.42 50.15 18.79
CA GLN A 84 -44.73 51.48 18.79
C GLN A 84 -44.10 52.01 20.09
N GLY A 85 -42.99 52.76 20.12
CA GLY A 85 -42.01 53.35 19.20
C GLY A 85 -40.75 53.63 20.06
N THR A 86 -39.60 54.16 19.66
CA THR A 86 -39.23 55.32 18.83
C THR A 86 -37.68 55.38 18.84
N GLY A 87 -37.05 55.86 17.75
CA GLY A 87 -35.76 56.58 17.82
C GLY A 87 -34.45 55.81 17.52
N THR A 88 -33.90 56.02 16.31
CA THR A 88 -32.48 55.94 15.94
C THR A 88 -31.64 57.05 16.61
N PRO A 89 -30.27 57.05 16.64
CA PRO A 89 -29.35 56.48 15.63
C PRO A 89 -28.08 55.73 16.11
N ALA A 90 -27.55 54.95 15.18
CA ALA A 90 -26.15 54.58 14.88
C ALA A 90 -25.11 54.50 16.02
N HIS A 91 -24.53 53.30 16.21
CA HIS A 91 -23.08 53.06 16.35
C HIS A 91 -22.78 51.55 16.22
N THR A 92 -21.93 51.20 15.25
CA THR A 92 -21.17 49.93 15.19
C THR A 92 -20.12 49.95 16.31
N PRO A 93 -19.73 48.82 16.95
CA PRO A 93 -18.74 47.93 16.34
C PRO A 93 -18.89 46.42 16.64
N SER A 94 -18.13 45.65 15.85
CA SER A 94 -17.48 44.37 16.22
C SER A 94 -18.38 43.20 16.66
N GLY A 95 -18.83 42.43 15.67
CA GLY A 95 -19.17 41.02 15.86
C GLY A 95 -17.90 40.20 16.09
N GLU A 96 -17.80 39.65 17.29
CA GLU A 96 -16.86 38.59 17.65
C GLU A 96 -17.26 37.33 16.87
N VAL A 97 -16.47 36.96 15.86
CA VAL A 97 -16.68 35.70 15.13
C VAL A 97 -16.00 34.60 15.93
N THR A 98 -16.82 33.83 16.65
CA THR A 98 -16.46 32.58 17.31
C THR A 98 -15.81 31.62 16.30
N LEU A 99 -14.54 31.29 16.53
CA LEU A 99 -13.80 30.27 15.80
C LEU A 99 -14.48 28.90 16.00
N CYS A 100 -14.99 28.33 14.91
CA CYS A 100 -15.45 26.95 14.89
C CYS A 100 -14.21 26.04 14.86
N ILE A 101 -13.84 25.46 16.00
CA ILE A 101 -12.81 24.43 16.10
C ILE A 101 -13.41 23.12 15.59
N GLU A 102 -13.12 22.77 14.35
CA GLU A 102 -13.41 21.44 13.83
C GLU A 102 -12.34 20.44 14.30
N ASN A 103 -12.80 19.51 15.13
CA ASN A 103 -12.33 18.13 15.38
C ASN A 103 -10.88 17.91 15.83
N GLU A 104 -10.70 17.99 17.15
CA GLU A 104 -9.48 17.59 17.89
C GLU A 104 -9.19 16.06 17.89
N ARG A 105 -10.11 15.21 17.40
CA ARG A 105 -9.93 13.74 17.45
C ARG A 105 -8.91 13.18 16.46
N ASP A 106 -8.75 13.79 15.29
CA ASP A 106 -7.77 13.34 14.28
C ASP A 106 -6.34 13.83 14.55
N LYS A 107 -6.18 14.84 15.42
CA LYS A 107 -4.89 15.45 15.75
C LYS A 107 -4.10 14.59 16.75
N ALA A 108 -4.77 14.05 17.76
CA ALA A 108 -4.13 13.29 18.84
C ALA A 108 -3.64 11.89 18.41
N GLU A 109 -4.38 11.18 17.55
CA GLU A 109 -3.97 9.84 17.07
C GLU A 109 -2.80 9.90 16.06
N LEU A 110 -2.69 10.98 15.27
CA LEU A 110 -1.62 11.15 14.29
C LEU A 110 -0.35 11.77 14.90
N GLU A 111 -0.47 12.61 15.93
CA GLU A 111 0.69 13.22 16.61
C GLU A 111 1.44 12.23 17.50
N ASN A 112 0.76 11.26 18.12
CA ASN A 112 1.42 10.21 18.90
C ASN A 112 2.26 9.27 18.03
N ASN A 113 1.79 8.91 16.82
CA ASN A 113 2.56 8.06 15.91
C ASN A 113 3.77 8.80 15.31
N GLU A 114 3.69 10.12 15.09
CA GLU A 114 4.78 10.92 14.47
C GLU A 114 5.86 11.36 15.48
N LYS A 115 5.53 11.48 16.78
CA LYS A 115 6.54 11.74 17.85
C LYS A 115 7.42 10.51 18.11
N THR A 116 6.82 9.32 18.10
CA THR A 116 7.54 8.05 18.26
C THR A 116 8.51 7.77 17.10
N GLU A 117 8.27 8.29 15.89
CA GLU A 117 9.17 8.12 14.74
C GLU A 117 10.43 9.00 14.80
N ARG A 118 10.38 10.18 15.45
CA ARG A 118 11.55 11.10 15.52
C ARG A 118 12.52 10.75 16.65
N GLU A 119 12.05 10.16 17.75
CA GLU A 119 12.91 9.78 18.89
C GLU A 119 13.63 8.42 18.69
N LYS A 120 13.22 7.60 17.70
CA LYS A 120 13.80 6.28 17.42
C LYS A 120 15.08 6.29 16.58
N ASN A 121 15.50 7.44 16.07
CA ASN A 121 16.66 7.53 15.17
C ASN A 121 18.02 7.65 15.88
N HIS A 122 18.06 7.68 17.21
CA HIS A 122 19.32 7.79 17.96
C HIS A 122 19.39 6.78 19.12
N THR A 123 19.48 5.47 18.81
CA THR A 123 20.29 4.45 19.56
C THR A 123 19.89 3.03 19.17
N THR A 124 20.42 2.50 18.06
CA THR A 124 20.77 1.06 17.87
C THR A 124 21.35 0.86 16.47
N GLU A 125 22.63 1.14 16.30
CA GLU A 125 23.32 1.02 15.01
C GLU A 125 23.97 -0.35 14.73
N ASN A 126 23.92 -1.33 15.64
CA ASN A 126 24.80 -2.50 15.50
C ASN A 126 24.18 -3.83 15.00
N ASN A 127 22.96 -3.87 14.42
CA ASN A 127 22.42 -5.13 13.85
C ASN A 127 21.25 -4.98 12.84
N LYS A 128 21.14 -3.88 12.08
CA LYS A 128 19.96 -3.63 11.22
C LYS A 128 19.87 -4.47 9.92
N ASP A 129 20.93 -5.19 9.55
CA ASP A 129 21.01 -5.85 8.22
C ASP A 129 20.76 -7.37 8.23
N ASN A 130 20.48 -7.96 9.40
CA ASN A 130 20.16 -9.37 9.52
C ASN A 130 18.71 -9.58 9.97
N LEU A 131 17.81 -9.72 8.98
CA LEU A 131 16.38 -9.96 9.22
C LEU A 131 16.04 -11.46 9.32
N GLY A 132 17.05 -12.33 9.38
CA GLY A 132 16.87 -13.77 9.42
C GLY A 132 16.72 -14.41 8.04
N GLN A 133 16.23 -15.64 8.02
CA GLN A 133 16.08 -16.48 6.83
C GLN A 133 14.70 -17.13 6.81
N LEU A 134 14.14 -17.30 5.61
CA LEU A 134 12.94 -18.10 5.38
C LEU A 134 13.34 -19.43 4.74
N ILE A 135 12.78 -20.51 5.30
CA ILE A 135 12.95 -21.88 4.80
C ILE A 135 11.60 -22.34 4.25
N PHE A 136 11.60 -22.81 3.01
CA PHE A 136 10.39 -23.29 2.33
C PHE A 136 10.73 -24.40 1.34
N LYS A 137 9.73 -25.19 0.95
CA LYS A 137 9.87 -26.21 -0.09
C LYS A 137 8.98 -25.90 -1.28
N LEU A 138 9.42 -26.34 -2.45
CA LEU A 138 8.68 -26.31 -3.69
C LEU A 138 8.51 -27.73 -4.21
N ARG A 139 7.32 -28.05 -4.70
CA ARG A 139 7.04 -29.30 -5.40
C ARG A 139 6.04 -29.03 -6.51
N TYR A 140 6.40 -29.36 -7.74
CA TYR A 140 5.48 -29.29 -8.87
C TYR A 140 4.88 -30.67 -9.12
N VAL A 141 3.56 -30.75 -9.31
CA VAL A 141 2.83 -31.99 -9.58
C VAL A 141 2.26 -31.90 -10.99
N SER A 142 2.94 -32.50 -11.96
CA SER A 142 2.57 -32.41 -13.37
C SER A 142 1.17 -32.94 -13.66
N GLU A 143 0.78 -34.06 -13.03
CA GLU A 143 -0.53 -34.71 -13.20
C GLU A 143 -1.71 -33.79 -12.86
N GLN A 144 -1.49 -32.83 -11.95
CA GLN A 144 -2.53 -31.92 -11.45
C GLN A 144 -2.36 -30.49 -11.95
N ASN A 145 -1.31 -30.21 -12.75
CA ASN A 145 -0.88 -28.84 -13.09
C ASN A 145 -0.85 -27.94 -11.84
N ALA A 146 -0.21 -28.44 -10.78
CA ALA A 146 -0.27 -27.83 -9.46
C ALA A 146 1.13 -27.54 -8.90
N LEU A 147 1.34 -26.30 -8.47
CA LEU A 147 2.51 -25.90 -7.70
C LEU A 147 2.18 -25.97 -6.21
N VAL A 148 2.92 -26.76 -5.47
CA VAL A 148 2.85 -26.85 -4.01
C VAL A 148 4.01 -26.07 -3.41
N VAL A 149 3.69 -25.11 -2.55
CA VAL A 149 4.64 -24.31 -1.80
C VAL A 149 4.44 -24.58 -0.32
N THR A 150 5.43 -25.19 0.33
CA THR A 150 5.42 -25.45 1.77
C THR A 150 6.22 -24.38 2.48
N VAL A 151 5.57 -23.53 3.27
CA VAL A 151 6.26 -22.59 4.15
C VAL A 151 6.64 -23.34 5.43
N LEU A 152 7.93 -23.61 5.64
CA LEU A 152 8.41 -24.42 6.76
C LEU A 152 8.62 -23.56 8.00
N SER A 153 9.58 -22.64 7.97
CA SER A 153 9.95 -21.85 9.14
C SER A 153 10.72 -20.59 8.77
N CYS A 154 10.75 -19.61 9.68
CA CYS A 154 11.77 -18.57 9.66
C CYS A 154 12.79 -18.84 10.76
N LYS A 155 14.02 -18.36 10.57
CA LYS A 155 15.08 -18.40 11.59
C LYS A 155 15.69 -17.04 11.80
N GLY A 156 15.94 -16.67 13.05
CA GLY A 156 16.67 -15.46 13.42
C GLY A 156 15.96 -14.16 13.05
N LEU A 157 14.62 -14.12 13.08
CA LEU A 157 13.87 -12.87 12.89
C LEU A 157 14.28 -11.84 13.94
N PRO A 158 14.27 -10.52 13.66
CA PRO A 158 14.62 -9.49 14.63
C PRO A 158 13.63 -9.46 15.82
N ALA A 159 14.13 -9.09 17.00
CA ALA A 159 13.24 -8.76 18.11
C ALA A 159 12.65 -7.38 17.84
N ARG A 160 11.36 -7.24 18.14
CA ARG A 160 10.76 -5.92 18.33
C ARG A 160 11.41 -5.27 19.56
N GLU A 161 11.50 -3.94 19.58
CA GLU A 161 12.17 -3.16 20.63
C GLU A 161 11.84 -3.62 22.07
N GLN A 162 12.74 -3.29 23.01
CA GLN A 162 12.73 -3.66 24.43
C GLN A 162 11.30 -3.87 24.96
N ASN A 163 10.92 -5.15 25.13
CA ASN A 163 9.67 -5.66 25.73
C ASN A 163 8.52 -6.02 24.77
N ALA A 164 8.68 -5.90 23.46
CA ALA A 164 7.64 -6.31 22.51
C ALA A 164 7.93 -7.70 21.93
N THR A 165 6.93 -8.59 22.00
CA THR A 165 6.97 -9.93 21.41
C THR A 165 6.63 -9.84 19.92
N SER A 166 7.44 -10.47 19.06
CA SER A 166 7.12 -10.58 17.63
C SER A 166 6.14 -11.73 17.41
N ASP A 167 5.07 -11.47 16.67
CA ASP A 167 4.05 -12.46 16.31
C ASP A 167 4.12 -12.74 14.80
N PRO A 168 5.14 -13.47 14.31
CA PRO A 168 5.43 -13.53 12.89
C PRO A 168 4.44 -14.41 12.10
N TYR A 169 4.15 -13.97 10.88
CA TYR A 169 3.48 -14.75 9.84
C TYR A 169 3.97 -14.36 8.45
N VAL A 170 3.75 -15.23 7.46
CA VAL A 170 4.23 -15.03 6.10
C VAL A 170 3.04 -14.88 5.16
N LYS A 171 3.02 -13.80 4.37
CA LYS A 171 2.15 -13.67 3.19
C LYS A 171 2.91 -14.16 1.98
N LEU A 172 2.31 -15.08 1.23
CA LEU A 172 2.81 -15.57 -0.04
C LEU A 172 1.91 -15.07 -1.17
N LYS A 173 2.53 -14.49 -2.20
CA LYS A 173 1.88 -14.04 -3.43
C LYS A 173 2.57 -14.71 -4.62
N LEU A 174 1.77 -15.22 -5.55
CA LEU A 174 2.28 -15.52 -6.89
C LEU A 174 2.35 -14.22 -7.70
N LEU A 175 3.36 -14.08 -8.54
CA LEU A 175 3.49 -13.00 -9.51
C LEU A 175 3.61 -13.60 -10.90
N PRO A 176 2.99 -12.99 -11.93
CA PRO A 176 2.38 -11.65 -11.93
C PRO A 176 0.93 -11.57 -11.41
N ASP A 177 0.25 -12.70 -11.19
CA ASP A 177 -1.18 -12.75 -10.84
C ASP A 177 -1.48 -12.34 -9.39
N LYS A 178 -2.28 -11.27 -9.24
CA LYS A 178 -2.56 -10.62 -7.95
C LYS A 178 -3.59 -11.32 -7.09
N GLN A 179 -4.38 -12.25 -7.63
CA GLN A 179 -5.47 -12.87 -6.88
C GLN A 179 -5.03 -14.05 -6.02
N HIS A 180 -3.92 -14.70 -6.39
CA HIS A 180 -3.40 -15.86 -5.66
C HIS A 180 -2.48 -15.41 -4.52
N GLN A 181 -3.13 -14.91 -3.46
CA GLN A 181 -2.51 -14.55 -2.19
C GLN A 181 -2.96 -15.52 -1.11
N VAL A 182 -1.99 -16.04 -0.36
CA VAL A 182 -2.23 -16.88 0.82
C VAL A 182 -1.37 -16.37 1.98
N LYS A 183 -1.70 -16.79 3.20
CA LYS A 183 -0.95 -16.42 4.39
C LYS A 183 -0.86 -17.59 5.34
N THR A 184 0.24 -17.71 6.06
CA THR A 184 0.37 -18.67 7.14
C THR A 184 -0.43 -18.24 8.37
N ARG A 185 -0.56 -19.14 9.34
CA ARG A 185 -1.01 -18.76 10.68
C ARG A 185 -0.01 -17.83 11.36
N VAL A 186 -0.52 -17.04 12.29
CA VAL A 186 0.28 -16.20 13.17
C VAL A 186 0.79 -17.06 14.32
N LEU A 187 2.12 -17.08 14.51
CA LEU A 187 2.74 -17.72 15.66
C LEU A 187 3.17 -16.65 16.64
N ARG A 188 2.77 -16.80 17.91
CA ARG A 188 2.98 -15.76 18.92
C ARG A 188 4.36 -15.85 19.56
N ASN A 189 4.92 -14.69 19.87
CA ASN A 189 6.12 -14.53 20.66
C ASN A 189 7.26 -15.48 20.25
N THR A 190 7.62 -15.46 18.97
CA THR A 190 8.70 -16.30 18.45
C THR A 190 9.53 -15.57 17.40
N ARG A 191 10.83 -15.81 17.44
CA ARG A 191 11.80 -15.33 16.44
C ARG A 191 12.20 -16.42 15.44
N ASP A 192 11.79 -17.65 15.72
CA ASP A 192 12.05 -18.84 14.92
C ASP A 192 10.74 -19.60 14.69
N PRO A 193 9.74 -18.98 14.05
CA PRO A 193 8.44 -19.59 13.82
C PRO A 193 8.55 -20.83 12.93
N VAL A 194 7.85 -21.90 13.31
CA VAL A 194 7.71 -23.13 12.51
C VAL A 194 6.25 -23.28 12.06
N TYR A 195 5.99 -22.95 10.81
CA TYR A 195 4.66 -22.95 10.21
C TYR A 195 4.25 -24.35 9.78
N ASN A 196 5.08 -25.01 8.95
CA ASN A 196 4.78 -26.28 8.28
C ASN A 196 3.41 -26.26 7.57
N GLU A 197 3.19 -25.25 6.73
CA GLU A 197 1.93 -25.03 6.02
C GLU A 197 2.12 -25.18 4.51
N ASP A 198 1.25 -25.97 3.88
CA ASP A 198 1.24 -26.22 2.44
C ASP A 198 0.23 -25.32 1.74
N PHE A 199 0.65 -24.71 0.63
CA PHE A 199 -0.20 -23.95 -0.26
C PHE A 199 -0.14 -24.54 -1.66
N THR A 200 -1.27 -25.02 -2.17
CA THR A 200 -1.39 -25.59 -3.51
C THR A 200 -2.04 -24.59 -4.45
N PHE A 201 -1.36 -24.29 -5.55
CA PHE A 201 -1.84 -23.44 -6.62
C PHE A 201 -2.10 -24.30 -7.85
N PHE A 202 -3.38 -24.47 -8.20
CA PHE A 202 -3.81 -25.27 -9.34
C PHE A 202 -3.85 -24.46 -10.64
N GLY A 203 -3.77 -25.14 -11.78
CA GLY A 203 -3.92 -24.54 -13.10
C GLY A 203 -2.65 -23.83 -13.61
N ILE A 204 -1.49 -24.13 -13.02
CA ILE A 204 -0.20 -23.62 -13.46
C ILE A 204 0.41 -24.68 -14.36
N SER A 205 0.55 -24.39 -15.65
CA SER A 205 1.23 -25.30 -16.57
C SER A 205 2.74 -25.24 -16.37
N LYS A 206 3.44 -26.28 -16.84
CA LYS A 206 4.91 -26.37 -16.72
C LYS A 206 5.60 -25.18 -17.40
N ASP A 207 5.13 -24.78 -18.58
CA ASP A 207 5.70 -23.66 -19.34
C ASP A 207 5.56 -22.31 -18.60
N GLN A 208 4.49 -22.15 -17.81
CA GLN A 208 4.25 -20.93 -17.03
C GLN A 208 5.19 -20.79 -15.82
N LEU A 209 5.83 -21.88 -15.37
CA LEU A 209 6.74 -21.82 -14.22
C LEU A 209 7.86 -20.79 -14.44
N GLN A 210 8.36 -20.67 -15.67
CA GLN A 210 9.44 -19.73 -16.00
C GLN A 210 9.07 -18.25 -15.80
N GLU A 211 7.79 -17.92 -15.92
CA GLU A 211 7.27 -16.56 -15.77
C GLU A 211 6.84 -16.25 -14.32
N ILE A 212 6.70 -17.27 -13.49
CA ILE A 212 6.18 -17.14 -12.13
C ILE A 212 7.29 -16.80 -11.14
N SER A 213 7.00 -15.85 -10.27
CA SER A 213 7.83 -15.54 -9.10
C SER A 213 7.00 -15.63 -7.82
N LEU A 214 7.56 -16.29 -6.81
CA LEU A 214 6.98 -16.33 -5.47
C LEU A 214 7.49 -15.13 -4.67
N HIS A 215 6.58 -14.31 -4.17
CA HIS A 215 6.90 -13.20 -3.27
C HIS A 215 6.43 -13.51 -1.86
N PHE A 216 7.38 -13.56 -0.93
CA PHE A 216 7.12 -13.77 0.47
C PHE A 216 7.33 -12.45 1.21
N ILE A 217 6.35 -12.06 2.03
CA ILE A 217 6.43 -10.94 2.95
C ILE A 217 6.33 -11.52 4.35
N VAL A 218 7.35 -11.31 5.17
CA VAL A 218 7.37 -11.70 6.57
C VAL A 218 6.90 -10.51 7.39
N LEU A 219 5.81 -10.68 8.13
CA LEU A 219 5.22 -9.63 8.95
C LEU A 219 5.14 -10.05 10.40
N SER A 220 5.16 -9.09 11.31
CA SER A 220 4.76 -9.24 12.70
C SER A 220 3.33 -8.73 12.85
N PHE A 221 2.43 -9.60 13.30
CA PHE A 221 1.05 -9.26 13.58
C PHE A 221 0.96 -8.29 14.77
N ASP A 222 0.07 -7.31 14.68
CA ASP A 222 -0.25 -6.41 15.79
C ASP A 222 -1.76 -6.32 16.00
N ARG A 223 -2.20 -6.39 17.26
CA ARG A 223 -3.63 -6.40 17.59
C ARG A 223 -4.28 -5.02 17.49
N TYR A 224 -3.52 -3.98 17.79
CA TYR A 224 -4.05 -2.62 18.01
C TYR A 224 -3.57 -1.63 16.95
N SER A 225 -2.61 -2.03 16.11
CA SER A 225 -2.06 -1.21 15.04
C SER A 225 -1.88 -2.03 13.75
N ARG A 226 -1.33 -1.40 12.71
CA ARG A 226 -1.02 -2.11 11.48
C ARG A 226 0.19 -3.01 11.66
N ASP A 227 0.14 -4.17 11.01
CA ASP A 227 1.22 -5.16 10.99
C ASP A 227 2.54 -4.56 10.51
N ASP A 228 3.61 -4.95 11.18
CA ASP A 228 4.97 -4.54 10.87
C ASP A 228 5.59 -5.46 9.82
N ILE A 229 6.10 -4.91 8.72
CA ILE A 229 6.90 -5.68 7.77
C ILE A 229 8.27 -5.91 8.40
N ILE A 230 8.62 -7.18 8.63
CA ILE A 230 9.97 -7.56 9.05
C ILE A 230 10.90 -7.50 7.84
N GLY A 231 10.45 -8.07 6.71
CA GLY A 231 11.17 -8.02 5.45
C GLY A 231 10.48 -8.85 4.39
N GLU A 232 11.11 -8.98 3.24
CA GLU A 232 10.57 -9.69 2.08
C GLU A 232 11.66 -10.42 1.30
N LEU A 233 11.24 -11.37 0.46
CA LEU A 233 12.09 -11.99 -0.54
C LEU A 233 11.27 -12.43 -1.74
N THR A 234 11.92 -12.45 -2.90
CA THR A 234 11.32 -12.90 -4.16
C THR A 234 12.13 -14.10 -4.66
N CYS A 235 11.46 -15.16 -5.06
CA CYS A 235 12.05 -16.34 -5.66
C CYS A 235 11.42 -16.55 -7.04
N ALA A 236 12.17 -16.22 -8.09
CA ALA A 236 11.77 -16.57 -9.45
C ALA A 236 11.88 -18.09 -9.63
N LEU A 237 10.82 -18.75 -10.08
CA LEU A 237 10.84 -20.21 -10.23
C LEU A 237 11.81 -20.64 -11.34
N SER A 238 12.04 -19.79 -12.34
CA SER A 238 13.10 -19.94 -13.35
C SER A 238 14.51 -20.08 -12.77
N SER A 239 14.76 -19.55 -11.57
CA SER A 239 16.06 -19.68 -10.88
C SER A 239 16.24 -21.02 -10.16
N VAL A 240 15.21 -21.86 -10.12
CA VAL A 240 15.21 -23.18 -9.48
C VAL A 240 15.28 -24.24 -10.57
N SER A 241 16.48 -24.47 -11.09
CA SER A 241 16.75 -25.37 -12.23
C SER A 241 16.16 -26.78 -12.07
N ASP A 242 16.12 -27.26 -10.84
CA ASP A 242 15.69 -28.63 -10.55
C ASP A 242 14.15 -28.75 -10.58
N LEU A 243 13.40 -27.65 -10.44
CA LEU A 243 11.94 -27.69 -10.31
C LEU A 243 11.23 -28.16 -11.59
N GLU A 244 11.77 -27.83 -12.77
CA GLU A 244 11.17 -28.28 -14.03
C GLU A 244 11.42 -29.76 -14.32
N ASN A 245 12.57 -30.27 -13.89
CA ASN A 245 12.98 -31.65 -14.19
C ASN A 245 12.59 -32.64 -13.09
N ALA A 246 12.37 -32.14 -11.87
CA ALA A 246 12.07 -32.94 -10.69
C ALA A 246 10.55 -32.99 -10.44
N ASP A 247 9.84 -33.70 -11.33
CA ASP A 247 8.39 -33.87 -11.18
C ASP A 247 8.05 -34.59 -9.87
N ASN A 248 7.09 -34.01 -9.15
CA ASN A 248 6.64 -34.43 -7.83
C ASN A 248 7.75 -34.56 -6.75
N GLN A 249 8.93 -33.99 -6.98
CA GLN A 249 10.02 -33.95 -6.00
C GLN A 249 9.96 -32.67 -5.18
N GLU A 250 10.29 -32.79 -3.89
CA GLU A 250 10.42 -31.64 -2.99
C GLU A 250 11.82 -31.02 -3.08
N ILE A 251 11.87 -29.71 -3.35
CA ILE A 251 13.09 -28.91 -3.37
C ILE A 251 13.05 -27.95 -2.19
N SER A 252 13.98 -28.09 -1.25
CA SER A 252 14.09 -27.23 -0.07
C SER A 252 14.98 -26.03 -0.36
N LEU A 253 14.49 -24.84 -0.03
CA LEU A 253 15.19 -23.57 -0.23
C LEU A 253 15.31 -22.82 1.10
N CYS A 254 16.49 -22.26 1.32
CA CYS A 254 16.76 -21.33 2.43
C CYS A 254 17.20 -19.99 1.83
N ARG A 255 16.43 -18.93 2.06
CA ARG A 255 16.69 -17.60 1.50
C ARG A 255 16.76 -16.56 2.61
N LYS A 256 17.71 -15.63 2.51
CA LYS A 256 17.81 -14.49 3.43
C LYS A 256 16.61 -13.56 3.25
N ILE A 257 16.07 -13.07 4.36
CA ILE A 257 15.03 -12.05 4.37
C ILE A 257 15.69 -10.70 4.15
N CYS A 258 15.19 -9.93 3.18
CA CYS A 258 15.76 -8.63 2.81
C CYS A 258 14.86 -7.49 3.32
N PRO A 259 15.45 -6.35 3.77
CA PRO A 259 14.67 -5.16 4.06
C PRO A 259 13.95 -4.69 2.80
N ARG A 260 12.69 -4.31 2.95
CA ARG A 260 11.86 -3.77 1.85
C ARG A 260 12.49 -2.51 1.23
N SER A 261 13.14 -1.69 2.05
CA SER A 261 13.83 -0.45 1.68
C SER A 261 15.11 -0.64 0.85
N LEU A 262 15.74 -1.83 0.79
CA LEU A 262 16.91 -2.04 -0.08
C LEU A 262 16.57 -1.85 -1.58
N LYS A 263 15.30 -2.07 -1.96
CA LYS A 263 14.82 -1.77 -3.32
C LYS A 263 14.80 -0.27 -3.62
N ILE A 264 14.54 0.56 -2.62
CA ILE A 264 14.54 2.04 -2.73
C ILE A 264 15.96 2.55 -2.94
N GLN A 265 16.94 2.00 -2.22
CA GLN A 265 18.35 2.43 -2.31
C GLN A 265 18.97 2.15 -3.68
N SER A 266 18.56 1.08 -4.37
CA SER A 266 19.09 0.73 -5.71
C SER A 266 18.42 1.47 -6.87
N GLN A 267 17.12 1.79 -6.77
CA GLN A 267 16.37 2.47 -7.84
C GLN A 267 16.38 4.01 -7.71
N GLY A 268 16.78 4.52 -6.54
CA GLY A 268 16.59 5.92 -6.18
C GLY A 268 15.17 6.19 -5.67
N ARG A 269 14.97 7.35 -5.05
CA ARG A 269 13.70 7.74 -4.40
C ARG A 269 12.76 8.52 -5.32
N GLY A 270 13.18 8.75 -6.57
CA GLY A 270 12.47 9.58 -7.53
C GLY A 270 12.61 11.08 -7.28
N GLU A 271 11.83 11.85 -8.03
CA GLU A 271 11.86 13.31 -8.03
C GLU A 271 10.47 13.89 -7.83
N LEU A 272 10.39 15.04 -7.17
CA LEU A 272 9.14 15.76 -6.91
C LEU A 272 9.21 17.15 -7.56
N LEU A 273 8.25 17.45 -8.43
CA LEU A 273 8.06 18.76 -9.03
C LEU A 273 7.09 19.55 -8.15
N VAL A 274 7.61 20.64 -7.56
CA VAL A 274 6.87 21.51 -6.66
C VAL A 274 6.91 22.92 -7.22
N SER A 275 5.83 23.67 -7.03
CA SER A 275 5.80 25.08 -7.31
C SER A 275 5.43 25.90 -6.09
N LEU A 276 6.16 26.99 -5.87
CA LEU A 276 6.06 27.86 -4.70
C LEU A 276 5.80 29.30 -5.15
N CYS A 277 4.98 30.03 -4.40
CA CYS A 277 4.73 31.45 -4.60
C CYS A 277 4.57 32.13 -3.24
N TRP A 278 5.47 33.05 -2.91
CA TRP A 278 5.45 33.83 -1.67
C TRP A 278 4.77 35.18 -1.90
N GLN A 279 3.74 35.49 -1.13
CA GLN A 279 3.00 36.74 -1.16
C GLN A 279 3.21 37.49 0.18
N PRO A 280 4.17 38.42 0.27
CA PRO A 280 4.49 39.08 1.53
C PRO A 280 3.35 39.96 2.07
N ASN A 281 2.58 40.60 1.18
CA ASN A 281 1.54 41.57 1.57
C ASN A 281 0.40 40.97 2.40
N ASN A 282 0.12 39.68 2.23
CA ASN A 282 -0.93 38.96 2.93
C ASN A 282 -0.37 37.81 3.78
N GLY A 283 0.96 37.68 3.86
CA GLY A 283 1.62 36.60 4.58
C GLY A 283 1.33 35.21 4.02
N ARG A 284 1.04 35.05 2.72
CA ARG A 284 0.63 33.75 2.15
C ARG A 284 1.73 33.07 1.36
N LEU A 285 1.94 31.79 1.66
CA LEU A 285 2.76 30.90 0.85
C LEU A 285 1.87 29.90 0.13
N THR A 286 1.82 29.99 -1.20
CA THR A 286 1.11 29.03 -2.04
C THR A 286 2.06 27.93 -2.48
N VAL A 287 1.68 26.69 -2.21
CA VAL A 287 2.43 25.48 -2.54
C VAL A 287 1.59 24.63 -3.48
N VAL A 288 2.10 24.36 -4.68
CA VAL A 288 1.47 23.45 -5.65
C VAL A 288 2.32 22.20 -5.78
N VAL A 289 1.76 21.06 -5.40
CA VAL A 289 2.37 19.76 -5.67
C VAL A 289 1.90 19.32 -7.06
N LEU A 290 2.81 19.33 -8.04
CA LEU A 290 2.48 19.09 -9.43
C LEU A 290 2.50 17.60 -9.75
N LYS A 291 3.68 16.98 -9.71
CA LYS A 291 3.87 15.56 -10.01
C LYS A 291 5.11 15.00 -9.32
N ALA A 292 5.17 13.69 -9.19
CA ALA A 292 6.42 12.99 -8.90
C ALA A 292 6.77 12.05 -10.05
N GLN A 293 8.04 11.72 -10.21
CA GLN A 293 8.54 10.89 -11.31
C GLN A 293 9.61 9.91 -10.84
N ASN A 294 9.74 8.79 -11.55
CA ASN A 294 10.73 7.75 -11.30
C ASN A 294 10.71 7.24 -9.86
N LEU A 295 9.51 7.07 -9.30
CA LEU A 295 9.37 6.51 -7.96
C LEU A 295 9.81 5.04 -7.94
N PRO A 296 10.42 4.57 -6.84
CA PRO A 296 10.74 3.17 -6.68
C PRO A 296 9.48 2.33 -6.59
N LYS A 297 9.61 1.07 -6.97
CA LYS A 297 8.56 0.07 -6.83
C LYS A 297 8.40 -0.30 -5.36
N MET A 298 7.37 0.26 -4.72
CA MET A 298 7.08 0.02 -3.31
C MET A 298 6.20 -1.20 -3.13
N ASP A 299 5.23 -1.40 -4.01
CA ASP A 299 4.39 -2.58 -4.03
C ASP A 299 5.05 -3.77 -4.72
N VAL A 300 4.65 -4.95 -4.26
CA VAL A 300 4.96 -6.25 -4.89
C VAL A 300 4.67 -6.29 -6.38
N THR A 301 3.65 -5.55 -6.81
CA THR A 301 3.20 -5.52 -8.21
C THR A 301 4.06 -4.62 -9.09
N GLY A 302 5.09 -4.02 -8.50
CA GLY A 302 6.04 -3.16 -9.20
C GLY A 302 5.54 -1.75 -9.44
N LEU A 303 4.58 -1.27 -8.65
CA LEU A 303 4.05 0.10 -8.69
C LEU A 303 4.00 0.66 -7.26
N ALA A 304 3.34 1.80 -7.05
CA ALA A 304 3.13 2.41 -5.75
C ALA A 304 1.75 3.11 -5.73
N ASP A 305 1.22 3.41 -4.56
CA ASP A 305 0.05 4.24 -4.28
C ASP A 305 0.49 5.58 -3.62
N PRO A 306 1.24 6.47 -4.32
CA PRO A 306 1.87 7.64 -3.72
C PRO A 306 0.90 8.76 -3.32
N TYR A 307 1.22 9.43 -2.22
CA TYR A 307 0.69 10.74 -1.81
C TYR A 307 1.76 11.57 -1.08
N VAL A 308 1.58 12.89 -1.03
CA VAL A 308 2.53 13.81 -0.40
C VAL A 308 1.90 14.41 0.85
N LYS A 309 2.57 14.31 1.99
CA LYS A 309 2.30 15.14 3.17
C LYS A 309 3.21 16.37 3.12
N ILE A 310 2.66 17.53 3.49
CA ILE A 310 3.38 18.80 3.55
C ILE A 310 3.25 19.33 4.97
N TYR A 311 4.38 19.60 5.61
CA TYR A 311 4.45 20.28 6.89
C TYR A 311 4.99 21.69 6.71
N LEU A 312 4.28 22.63 7.31
CA LEU A 312 4.78 23.99 7.49
C LEU A 312 5.35 24.11 8.90
N LEU A 313 6.61 24.49 8.98
CA LEU A 313 7.31 24.77 10.22
C LEU A 313 7.61 26.27 10.28
N TYR A 314 7.44 26.85 11.47
CA TYR A 314 7.84 28.21 11.78
C TYR A 314 8.70 28.18 13.04
N LYS A 315 9.93 28.71 12.98
CA LYS A 315 10.92 28.61 14.06
C LYS A 315 11.10 27.16 14.57
N SER A 316 11.22 26.23 13.63
CA SER A 316 11.33 24.77 13.85
C SER A 316 10.10 24.09 14.48
N GLN A 317 9.04 24.84 14.78
CA GLN A 317 7.79 24.28 15.29
C GLN A 317 6.82 24.04 14.13
N ARG A 318 6.24 22.84 14.05
CA ARG A 318 5.21 22.53 13.06
C ARG A 318 3.92 23.27 13.41
N ILE A 319 3.45 24.11 12.48
CA ILE A 319 2.25 24.95 12.64
C ILE A 319 1.10 24.53 11.70
N ALA A 320 1.39 23.87 10.57
CA ALA A 320 0.34 23.33 9.70
C ALA A 320 0.76 22.02 9.02
N LYS A 321 -0.26 21.23 8.66
CA LYS A 321 -0.13 20.00 7.85
C LYS A 321 -1.16 20.02 6.73
N ARG A 322 -0.75 19.62 5.53
CA ARG A 322 -1.63 19.29 4.40
C ARG A 322 -1.22 17.97 3.78
N LYS A 323 -2.10 17.35 3.01
CA LYS A 323 -1.79 16.14 2.24
C LYS A 323 -2.51 16.15 0.90
N THR A 324 -1.88 15.57 -0.11
CA THR A 324 -2.52 15.33 -1.40
C THR A 324 -3.44 14.11 -1.34
N ARG A 325 -4.24 13.92 -2.41
CA ARG A 325 -4.96 12.66 -2.64
C ARG A 325 -3.98 11.55 -3.02
N VAL A 326 -4.32 10.33 -2.63
CA VAL A 326 -3.59 9.12 -3.03
C VAL A 326 -3.80 8.85 -4.52
N LYS A 327 -2.72 8.68 -5.27
CA LYS A 327 -2.74 8.27 -6.68
C LYS A 327 -2.38 6.80 -6.72
N LYS A 328 -3.32 5.96 -7.15
CA LYS A 328 -3.15 4.50 -7.08
C LYS A 328 -2.33 3.96 -8.25
N ARG A 329 -1.51 2.95 -7.98
CA ARG A 329 -0.81 2.09 -8.95
C ARG A 329 -0.04 2.89 -10.00
N THR A 330 0.82 3.80 -9.55
CA THR A 330 1.66 4.62 -10.44
C THR A 330 3.00 4.96 -9.81
N LEU A 331 4.05 4.99 -10.64
CA LEU A 331 5.38 5.49 -10.28
C LEU A 331 5.63 6.92 -10.77
N ASN A 332 4.65 7.50 -11.48
CA ASN A 332 4.71 8.85 -12.03
C ASN A 332 3.39 9.58 -11.73
N PRO A 333 3.05 9.79 -10.43
CA PRO A 333 1.78 10.42 -10.06
C PRO A 333 1.72 11.88 -10.50
N VAL A 334 0.57 12.29 -11.04
CA VAL A 334 0.22 13.70 -11.25
C VAL A 334 -0.81 14.10 -10.18
N PHE A 335 -0.43 15.03 -9.32
CA PHE A 335 -1.25 15.54 -8.23
C PHE A 335 -2.02 16.77 -8.68
N ASN A 336 -1.32 17.82 -9.12
CA ASN A 336 -1.86 19.14 -9.44
C ASN A 336 -2.73 19.70 -8.31
N GLU A 337 -2.26 19.61 -7.07
CA GLU A 337 -2.98 20.04 -5.88
C GLU A 337 -2.29 21.28 -5.28
N SER A 338 -3.08 22.32 -5.02
CA SER A 338 -2.62 23.60 -4.46
C SER A 338 -3.03 23.73 -3.00
N PHE A 339 -2.10 24.19 -2.17
CA PHE A 339 -2.26 24.42 -0.75
C PHE A 339 -1.80 25.84 -0.43
N VAL A 340 -2.65 26.59 0.28
CA VAL A 340 -2.30 27.93 0.77
C VAL A 340 -2.00 27.83 2.26
N PHE A 341 -0.89 28.40 2.65
CA PHE A 341 -0.44 28.49 4.03
C PHE A 341 -0.37 29.96 4.46
N ASP A 342 -1.01 30.29 5.57
CA ASP A 342 -0.87 31.58 6.22
C ASP A 342 0.36 31.53 7.14
N ILE A 343 1.34 32.39 6.86
CA ILE A 343 2.57 32.52 7.62
C ILE A 343 2.32 33.50 8.77
N PRO A 344 2.69 33.17 10.03
CA PRO A 344 2.55 34.09 11.15
C PRO A 344 3.21 35.45 10.85
N ASN A 345 2.42 36.51 10.88
CA ASN A 345 2.86 37.87 10.58
C ASN A 345 3.81 38.35 11.69
N GLY A 346 5.10 38.46 11.37
CA GLY A 346 6.14 39.08 12.20
C GLY A 346 7.20 39.75 11.35
N ALA A 347 8.11 40.51 11.97
CA ALA A 347 9.19 41.22 11.27
C ALA A 347 10.13 40.29 10.47
N ASP A 348 10.11 38.98 10.78
CA ASP A 348 11.00 37.98 10.20
C ASP A 348 10.53 37.44 8.83
N GLY A 349 9.32 37.76 8.38
CA GLY A 349 8.76 37.29 7.11
C GLY A 349 8.87 35.77 6.90
N ILE A 350 9.40 35.36 5.74
CA ILE A 350 9.60 33.96 5.36
C ILE A 350 10.91 33.35 5.89
N ASN A 351 11.79 34.14 6.53
CA ASN A 351 13.16 33.72 6.88
C ASN A 351 13.21 32.63 7.97
N ASN A 352 12.11 32.42 8.70
CA ASN A 352 11.96 31.39 9.73
C ASN A 352 10.97 30.29 9.33
N VAL A 353 10.58 30.25 8.05
CA VAL A 353 9.65 29.27 7.50
C VAL A 353 10.43 28.12 6.88
N SER A 354 9.98 26.90 7.15
CA SER A 354 10.48 25.71 6.49
C SER A 354 9.32 24.84 6.03
N LEU A 355 9.47 24.21 4.87
CA LEU A 355 8.51 23.25 4.33
C LEU A 355 9.16 21.87 4.29
N GLU A 356 8.52 20.88 4.90
CA GLU A 356 8.91 19.47 4.80
C GLU A 356 7.87 18.71 3.98
N PHE A 357 8.28 18.19 2.83
CA PHE A 357 7.49 17.31 1.98
C PHE A 357 7.90 15.86 2.26
N MET A 358 6.92 15.01 2.54
CA MET A 358 7.10 13.56 2.64
C MET A 358 6.27 12.89 1.56
N LEU A 359 6.93 12.28 0.58
CA LEU A 359 6.27 11.39 -0.37
C LEU A 359 6.17 10.00 0.25
N ILE A 360 4.94 9.48 0.32
CA ILE A 360 4.61 8.26 1.07
C ILE A 360 3.83 7.32 0.16
N ASP A 361 4.14 6.04 0.22
CA ASP A 361 3.35 4.96 -0.35
C ASP A 361 2.21 4.58 0.60
N TRP A 362 0.97 4.71 0.14
CA TRP A 362 -0.18 4.32 0.94
C TRP A 362 -0.41 2.81 0.83
N ASP A 363 -0.47 2.14 1.98
CA ASP A 363 -0.72 0.72 2.05
C ASP A 363 -2.03 0.43 2.78
N ARG A 364 -2.82 -0.52 2.27
CA ARG A 364 -4.09 -0.91 2.90
C ARG A 364 -3.86 -1.77 4.15
N VAL A 365 -2.86 -2.64 4.10
CA VAL A 365 -2.69 -3.74 5.07
C VAL A 365 -1.49 -3.50 5.98
N THR A 366 -0.44 -2.90 5.45
CA THR A 366 0.82 -2.62 6.13
C THR A 366 0.93 -1.16 6.52
N ARG A 367 1.93 -0.82 7.34
CA ARG A 367 2.26 0.58 7.61
C ARG A 367 2.65 1.27 6.30
N ASN A 368 2.24 2.53 6.16
CA ASN A 368 2.61 3.33 5.01
C ASN A 368 4.13 3.57 5.02
N GLU A 369 4.76 3.54 3.86
CA GLU A 369 6.22 3.66 3.76
C GLU A 369 6.62 5.02 3.18
N VAL A 370 7.61 5.66 3.79
CA VAL A 370 8.16 6.92 3.26
C VAL A 370 9.07 6.60 2.08
N ILE A 371 8.69 7.06 0.89
CA ILE A 371 9.50 6.93 -0.32
C ILE A 371 10.67 7.90 -0.24
N GLY A 372 10.40 9.15 0.12
CA GLY A 372 11.45 10.13 0.34
C GLY A 372 10.95 11.50 0.78
N ARG A 373 11.90 12.35 1.12
CA ARG A 373 11.70 13.67 1.73
C ARG A 373 12.30 14.78 0.88
N LEU A 374 11.72 15.98 0.98
CA LEU A 374 12.22 17.21 0.39
C LEU A 374 11.97 18.37 1.36
N GLU A 375 12.97 19.22 1.55
CA GLU A 375 12.90 20.34 2.49
C GLU A 375 13.25 21.67 1.82
N PHE A 376 12.50 22.72 2.15
CA PHE A 376 12.77 24.10 1.78
C PHE A 376 12.91 24.99 3.02
N GLY A 377 13.79 26.00 2.97
CA GLY A 377 13.89 27.08 3.95
C GLY A 377 14.48 26.74 5.31
N GLY A 378 14.62 25.45 5.66
CA GLY A 378 15.28 25.02 6.89
C GLY A 378 16.80 24.84 6.75
N PRO A 379 17.50 24.54 7.86
CA PRO A 379 18.95 24.34 7.88
C PRO A 379 19.42 23.15 7.02
N GLU A 380 18.55 22.17 6.78
CA GLU A 380 18.87 21.02 5.93
C GLU A 380 18.59 21.27 4.45
N CYS A 381 18.05 22.43 4.10
CA CYS A 381 17.83 22.84 2.73
C CYS A 381 19.17 23.10 2.02
N LYS A 382 19.54 22.20 1.11
CA LYS A 382 20.85 22.19 0.42
C LYS A 382 20.67 21.90 -1.07
N GLY A 383 21.55 22.44 -1.92
CA GLY A 383 21.55 22.15 -3.36
C GLY A 383 20.40 22.85 -4.11
N SER A 384 19.74 22.15 -5.04
CA SER A 384 18.69 22.74 -5.89
C SER A 384 17.50 23.28 -5.10
N ALA A 385 17.10 22.61 -4.01
CA ALA A 385 16.00 23.07 -3.15
C ALA A 385 16.31 24.44 -2.51
N LEU A 386 17.56 24.69 -2.14
CA LEU A 386 17.99 25.97 -1.55
C LEU A 386 17.96 27.09 -2.59
N ASN A 387 18.37 26.80 -3.83
CA ASN A 387 18.31 27.77 -4.92
C ASN A 387 16.87 28.12 -5.27
N HIS A 388 15.99 27.13 -5.36
CA HIS A 388 14.56 27.35 -5.58
C HIS A 388 13.94 28.17 -4.43
N TRP A 389 14.26 27.87 -3.17
CA TRP A 389 13.80 28.67 -2.04
C TRP A 389 14.27 30.12 -2.11
N ARG A 390 15.55 30.35 -2.42
CA ARG A 390 16.09 31.71 -2.59
C ARG A 390 15.38 32.47 -3.71
N GLU A 391 15.10 31.82 -4.84
CA GLU A 391 14.38 32.46 -5.95
C GLU A 391 12.96 32.86 -5.54
N VAL A 392 12.26 32.01 -4.77
CA VAL A 392 10.93 32.29 -4.21
C VAL A 392 10.97 33.49 -3.27
N CYS A 393 12.00 33.57 -2.42
CA CYS A 393 12.18 34.71 -1.51
C CYS A 393 12.53 36.01 -2.26
N SER A 394 13.32 35.93 -3.34
CA SER A 394 13.74 37.11 -4.11
C SER A 394 12.73 37.58 -5.15
N SER A 395 11.77 36.73 -5.52
CA SER A 395 10.73 37.01 -6.53
C SER A 395 9.33 36.94 -5.93
N PRO A 396 8.93 37.89 -5.07
CA PRO A 396 7.61 37.87 -4.46
C PRO A 396 6.49 37.90 -5.52
N GLN A 397 5.39 37.20 -5.24
CA GLN A 397 4.21 37.02 -6.10
C GLN A 397 4.46 36.24 -7.40
N ARG A 398 5.71 35.85 -7.69
CA ARG A 398 6.04 34.99 -8.83
C ARG A 398 5.89 33.52 -8.44
N GLN A 399 5.14 32.79 -9.26
CA GLN A 399 5.06 31.34 -9.14
C GLN A 399 6.32 30.72 -9.77
N ILE A 400 7.13 30.05 -8.97
CA ILE A 400 8.36 29.38 -9.41
C ILE A 400 8.16 27.88 -9.24
N ALA A 401 8.57 27.09 -10.23
CA ALA A 401 8.41 25.63 -10.22
C ALA A 401 9.74 24.98 -10.55
N ASP A 402 10.12 23.98 -9.76
CA ASP A 402 11.37 23.24 -9.96
C ASP A 402 11.26 21.79 -9.49
N CYS A 403 12.07 20.92 -10.10
CA CYS A 403 12.09 19.49 -9.85
C CYS A 403 13.24 19.14 -8.90
N HIS A 404 12.95 18.37 -7.84
CA HIS A 404 13.94 18.01 -6.84
C HIS A 404 13.99 16.52 -6.59
N LYS A 405 15.21 15.99 -6.53
CA LYS A 405 15.47 14.61 -6.07
C LYS A 405 15.08 14.45 -4.61
N LEU A 406 14.33 13.39 -4.33
CA LEU A 406 13.92 13.04 -2.98
C LEU A 406 15.09 12.40 -2.20
N ARG A 407 15.16 12.70 -0.91
CA ARG A 407 16.16 12.19 0.03
C ARG A 407 15.53 11.25 1.06
N GLU A 408 16.35 10.66 1.91
CA GLU A 408 15.90 9.79 3.01
C GLU A 408 15.13 10.55 4.10
#